data_AF-A0A225DSN9-F1
#
_entry.id   AF-A0A225DSN9-F1
#
_cell.length_a   1.000
_cell.length_b   1.000
_cell.length_c   1.000
_cell.angle_alpha   90.00
_cell.angle_beta   90.00
_cell.angle_gamma   90.00
#
_symmetry.space_group_name_H-M   'P 1'
#
loop_
_entity.id
_entity.type
_entity.pdbx_description
1 polymer ?
#
loop_
_entity_poly.entity_id
_entity_poly.type
_entity_poly.pdbx_seq_one_letter_code
_entity_poly.pdbx_strand_id
1 'polypeptide(L)'
;MPRFRLTPLRAALGTVLVLALCTALAAVTRNGLAISAAWVIAYVLGLAWAVFGVERAAQRIERRRALATSGRVVVSVGGEATAGGRGWNPLDPAARLYGRSGQRLRQSFVVLAAYSLFFLGVYFLAHLSLPKGALEPYELPSGGGSDSIQATTVKVQKVVRKKYVINPYSSILFSPPPLDKVEVKLTEETQNLYQVGQGSAGTGDGAGEGAGFGGGTGTGKVRFLRLRHSDRGWDKNFGIGGDRNMLAEYAARTRQKVGEETEYLDPAQLAAFPAKKSPPLIYVSGTQSLPLTPADKRVLNQYLTERHGMILGDNLGGQGFHHNFIAVMNEVTGTTPVAIPRDDRIHQRPYAIPQLPVVVAHGGTTPLGWKIDGRWVVYYHPGALGDAWRDDHAGIKKDVYEMCYQLGVNIIYYAHREYNQWLISQKP
;
A
#
# COMPACT_ATOMS: atom_id res chain seq x y z
N MET A 1 -46.68 -3.30 39.28
CA MET A 1 -45.64 -3.62 38.27
C MET A 1 -46.22 -3.47 36.86
N PRO A 2 -45.75 -2.51 36.04
CA PRO A 2 -46.22 -2.36 34.67
C PRO A 2 -45.76 -3.55 33.82
N ARG A 3 -46.71 -4.32 33.26
CA ARG A 3 -46.42 -5.41 32.33
C ARG A 3 -45.88 -4.83 31.03
N PHE A 4 -44.57 -4.90 30.83
CA PHE A 4 -43.94 -4.59 29.55
C PHE A 4 -44.49 -5.54 28.48
N ARG A 5 -45.39 -5.05 27.62
CA ARG A 5 -45.81 -5.78 26.41
C ARG A 5 -44.88 -5.39 25.26
N LEU A 6 -44.12 -6.35 24.76
CA LEU A 6 -43.37 -6.22 23.51
C LEU A 6 -44.37 -6.12 22.34
N THR A 7 -44.66 -4.90 21.90
CA THR A 7 -45.36 -4.67 20.64
C THR A 7 -44.40 -4.92 19.47
N PRO A 8 -44.87 -5.36 18.29
CA PRO A 8 -44.02 -5.60 17.12
C PRO A 8 -43.19 -4.38 16.71
N LEU A 9 -43.73 -3.17 16.89
CA LEU A 9 -42.98 -1.92 16.66
C LEU A 9 -41.77 -1.79 17.59
N ARG A 10 -41.94 -2.09 18.88
CA ARG A 10 -40.86 -2.06 19.89
C ARG A 10 -39.83 -3.16 19.67
N ALA A 11 -40.27 -4.35 19.22
CA ALA A 11 -39.35 -5.41 18.81
C ALA A 11 -38.51 -4.96 17.61
N ALA A 12 -39.14 -4.34 16.59
CA ALA A 12 -38.43 -3.89 15.39
C ALA A 12 -37.39 -2.81 15.73
N LEU A 13 -37.78 -1.82 16.56
CA LEU A 13 -36.86 -0.79 17.06
C LEU A 13 -35.70 -1.40 17.86
N GLY A 14 -35.96 -2.38 18.73
CA GLY A 14 -34.90 -3.10 19.47
C GLY A 14 -33.95 -3.85 18.54
N THR A 15 -34.47 -4.44 17.45
CA THR A 15 -33.65 -5.18 16.48
C THR A 15 -32.73 -4.24 15.71
N VAL A 16 -33.26 -3.10 15.24
CA VAL A 16 -32.49 -2.05 14.55
C VAL A 16 -31.40 -1.50 15.47
N LEU A 17 -31.71 -1.27 16.74
CA LEU A 17 -30.74 -0.77 17.72
C LEU A 17 -29.60 -1.78 17.97
N VAL A 18 -29.91 -3.08 18.08
CA VAL A 18 -28.89 -4.13 18.24
C VAL A 18 -28.01 -4.24 17.00
N LEU A 19 -28.58 -4.18 15.79
CA LEU A 19 -27.80 -4.20 14.55
C LEU A 19 -26.89 -2.97 14.41
N ALA A 20 -27.39 -1.79 14.77
CA ALA A 20 -26.59 -0.56 14.79
C ALA A 20 -25.44 -0.64 15.80
N LEU A 21 -25.68 -1.22 16.98
CA LEU A 21 -24.64 -1.40 18.00
C LEU A 21 -23.57 -2.41 17.57
N CYS A 22 -23.98 -3.55 16.98
CA CYS A 22 -23.06 -4.58 16.49
C CYS A 22 -22.21 -4.08 15.31
N THR A 23 -22.80 -3.31 14.39
CA THR A 23 -22.06 -2.71 13.25
C THR A 23 -21.08 -1.63 13.71
N ALA A 24 -21.47 -0.78 14.67
CA ALA A 24 -20.57 0.19 15.28
C ALA A 24 -19.40 -0.48 16.01
N LEU A 25 -19.66 -1.55 16.77
CA LEU A 25 -18.63 -2.30 17.49
C LEU A 25 -17.65 -3.01 16.54
N ALA A 26 -18.15 -3.57 15.44
CA ALA A 26 -17.33 -4.19 14.39
C ALA A 26 -16.45 -3.15 13.66
N ALA A 27 -16.98 -1.97 13.38
CA ALA A 27 -16.24 -0.88 12.73
C ALA A 27 -15.10 -0.32 13.60
N VAL A 28 -15.31 -0.24 14.93
CA VAL A 28 -14.31 0.25 15.88
C VAL A 28 -13.18 -0.74 16.11
N THR A 29 -13.47 -2.04 16.13
CA THR A 29 -12.49 -3.06 16.53
C THR A 29 -11.61 -3.60 15.40
N ARG A 30 -12.03 -3.45 14.12
CA ARG A 30 -11.34 -4.00 12.93
C ARG A 30 -10.91 -5.48 13.07
N ASN A 31 -11.57 -6.22 13.94
CA ASN A 31 -11.23 -7.61 14.24
C ASN A 31 -12.14 -8.54 13.41
N GLY A 32 -11.55 -9.42 12.61
CA GLY A 32 -12.29 -10.36 11.75
C GLY A 32 -13.30 -11.23 12.50
N LEU A 33 -13.02 -11.55 13.77
CA LEU A 33 -13.93 -12.31 14.63
C LEU A 33 -15.17 -11.48 15.03
N ALA A 34 -15.00 -10.19 15.32
CA ALA A 34 -16.11 -9.29 15.67
C ALA A 34 -17.04 -9.05 14.48
N ILE A 35 -16.47 -8.92 13.27
CA ILE A 35 -17.22 -8.80 12.02
C ILE A 35 -18.04 -10.06 11.76
N SER A 36 -17.42 -11.24 11.91
CA SER A 36 -18.11 -12.54 11.75
C SER A 36 -19.26 -12.70 12.74
N ALA A 37 -19.05 -12.35 14.01
CA ALA A 37 -20.09 -12.38 15.03
C ALA A 37 -21.27 -11.45 14.71
N ALA A 38 -20.99 -10.24 14.20
CA ALA A 38 -22.03 -9.29 13.79
C ALA A 38 -22.91 -9.85 12.66
N TRP A 39 -22.31 -10.52 11.67
CA TRP A 39 -23.06 -11.19 10.59
C TRP A 39 -23.93 -12.34 11.09
N VAL A 40 -23.44 -13.15 12.03
CA VAL A 40 -24.24 -14.23 12.64
C VAL A 40 -25.45 -13.66 13.40
N ILE A 41 -25.25 -12.59 14.18
CA ILE A 41 -26.34 -11.93 14.90
C ILE A 41 -27.38 -11.36 13.91
N ALA A 42 -26.91 -10.72 12.83
CA ALA A 42 -27.79 -10.19 11.79
C ALA A 42 -28.61 -11.28 11.10
N TYR A 43 -27.99 -12.42 10.81
CA TYR A 43 -28.68 -13.58 10.24
C TYR A 43 -29.79 -14.10 11.16
N VAL A 44 -29.49 -14.33 12.44
CA VAL A 44 -30.47 -14.90 13.38
C VAL A 44 -31.64 -13.94 13.63
N LEU A 45 -31.36 -12.64 13.79
CA LEU A 45 -32.41 -11.64 13.99
C LEU A 45 -33.29 -11.48 12.76
N GLY A 46 -32.70 -11.43 11.56
CA GLY A 46 -33.47 -11.33 10.32
C GLY A 46 -34.29 -12.58 10.03
N LEU A 47 -33.76 -13.77 10.33
CA LEU A 47 -34.50 -15.03 10.23
C LEU A 47 -35.71 -15.05 11.17
N ALA A 48 -35.56 -14.60 12.42
CA ALA A 48 -36.66 -14.50 13.37
C ALA A 48 -37.80 -13.60 12.87
N TRP A 49 -37.46 -12.47 12.23
CA TRP A 49 -38.43 -11.59 11.59
C TRP A 49 -39.11 -12.19 10.37
N ALA A 50 -38.35 -12.90 9.52
CA ALA A 50 -38.90 -13.59 8.36
C ALA A 50 -39.92 -14.66 8.78
N VAL A 51 -39.56 -15.50 9.76
CA VAL A 51 -40.46 -16.52 10.33
C VAL A 51 -41.71 -15.87 10.94
N PHE A 52 -41.55 -14.81 11.75
CA PHE A 52 -42.68 -14.08 12.33
C PHE A 52 -43.61 -13.48 11.27
N GLY A 53 -43.04 -12.90 10.21
CA GLY A 53 -43.79 -12.32 9.10
C GLY A 53 -44.63 -13.36 8.35
N VAL A 54 -44.01 -14.51 8.03
CA VAL A 54 -44.70 -15.62 7.34
C VAL A 54 -45.79 -16.21 8.22
N GLU A 55 -45.51 -16.48 9.50
CA GLU A 55 -46.52 -17.01 10.44
C GLU A 55 -47.72 -16.06 10.57
N ARG A 56 -47.47 -14.75 10.66
CA ARG A 56 -48.55 -13.75 10.73
C ARG A 56 -49.36 -13.66 9.43
N ALA A 57 -48.71 -13.82 8.27
CA ALA A 57 -49.38 -13.86 6.98
C ALA A 57 -50.23 -15.13 6.83
N ALA A 58 -49.68 -16.29 7.19
CA ALA A 58 -50.38 -17.57 7.20
C ALA A 58 -51.63 -17.51 8.10
N GLN A 59 -51.49 -17.01 9.33
CA GLN A 59 -52.62 -16.85 10.25
C GLN A 59 -53.72 -15.91 9.72
N ARG A 60 -53.35 -14.84 9.00
CA ARG A 60 -54.33 -13.95 8.35
C ARG A 60 -55.11 -14.68 7.26
N ILE A 61 -54.43 -15.50 6.47
CA ILE A 61 -55.04 -16.28 5.38
C ILE A 61 -55.97 -17.37 5.95
N GLU A 62 -55.52 -18.08 6.98
CA GLU A 62 -56.33 -19.09 7.68
C GLU A 62 -57.58 -18.48 8.33
N ARG A 63 -57.46 -17.33 9.00
CA ARG A 63 -58.61 -16.60 9.57
C ARG A 63 -59.61 -16.17 8.51
N ARG A 64 -59.14 -15.67 7.36
CA ARG A 64 -60.00 -15.31 6.22
C ARG A 64 -60.77 -16.52 5.69
N ARG A 65 -60.14 -17.70 5.63
CA ARG A 65 -60.84 -18.94 5.26
C ARG A 65 -61.85 -19.36 6.31
N ALA A 66 -61.50 -19.37 7.59
CA ALA A 66 -62.42 -19.77 8.65
C ALA A 66 -63.71 -18.91 8.66
N LEU A 67 -63.57 -17.61 8.38
CA LEU A 67 -64.69 -16.69 8.22
C LEU A 67 -65.51 -16.97 6.94
N ALA A 68 -64.84 -17.25 5.81
CA ALA A 68 -65.50 -17.61 4.57
C ALA A 68 -66.26 -18.96 4.65
N THR A 69 -65.76 -19.91 5.43
CA THR A 69 -66.43 -21.21 5.66
C THR A 69 -67.61 -21.08 6.62
N SER A 70 -67.55 -20.18 7.60
CA SER A 70 -68.66 -19.96 8.56
C SER A 70 -69.89 -19.27 7.95
N GLY A 71 -69.76 -18.65 6.77
CA GLY A 71 -70.86 -17.99 6.05
C GLY A 71 -71.56 -18.85 5.00
N ARG A 72 -71.11 -20.09 4.74
CA ARG A 72 -71.72 -20.99 3.76
C ARG A 72 -72.37 -22.18 4.47
N VAL A 73 -73.71 -22.24 4.45
CA VAL A 73 -74.45 -23.48 4.73
C VAL A 73 -74.03 -24.50 3.67
N VAL A 74 -73.35 -25.55 4.11
CA VAL A 74 -72.98 -26.69 3.25
C VAL A 74 -74.21 -27.59 3.16
N VAL A 75 -75.02 -27.44 2.11
CA VAL A 75 -76.00 -28.47 1.74
C VAL A 75 -75.21 -29.58 1.02
N SER A 76 -75.00 -30.69 1.71
CA SER A 76 -74.42 -31.90 1.15
C SER A 76 -75.48 -32.67 0.36
N VAL A 77 -75.61 -32.39 -0.93
CA VAL A 77 -76.28 -33.30 -1.88
C VAL A 77 -75.20 -33.91 -2.76
N GLY A 78 -74.91 -35.20 -2.53
CA GLY A 78 -74.05 -36.02 -3.39
C GLY A 78 -72.54 -35.81 -3.22
N GLY A 79 -71.97 -36.37 -2.15
CA GLY A 79 -70.63 -37.03 -2.14
C GLY A 79 -69.35 -36.27 -2.52
N GLU A 80 -69.39 -35.09 -3.14
CA GLU A 80 -68.21 -34.33 -3.53
C GLU A 80 -68.30 -32.90 -3.00
N ALA A 81 -67.72 -32.71 -1.82
CA ALA A 81 -67.37 -31.38 -1.34
C ALA A 81 -66.27 -30.82 -2.26
N THR A 82 -66.64 -29.96 -3.21
CA THR A 82 -65.71 -29.15 -4.00
C THR A 82 -65.04 -28.11 -3.09
N ALA A 83 -64.01 -28.57 -2.35
CA ALA A 83 -63.12 -27.69 -1.62
C ALA A 83 -62.39 -26.77 -2.62
N GLY A 84 -62.55 -25.45 -2.46
CA GLY A 84 -62.01 -24.42 -3.34
C GLY A 84 -60.54 -24.64 -3.72
N GLY A 85 -60.22 -24.36 -4.98
CA GLY A 85 -58.93 -24.66 -5.61
C GLY A 85 -57.72 -24.21 -4.79
N ARG A 86 -56.73 -25.11 -4.67
CA ARG A 86 -55.45 -24.83 -3.99
C ARG A 86 -54.65 -23.80 -4.79
N GLY A 87 -54.48 -22.62 -4.21
CA GLY A 87 -53.63 -21.57 -4.79
C GLY A 87 -52.13 -21.91 -4.75
N TRP A 88 -51.34 -21.11 -5.48
CA TRP A 88 -49.87 -21.20 -5.55
C TRP A 88 -49.15 -20.27 -4.55
N ASN A 89 -49.88 -19.59 -3.66
CA ASN A 89 -49.30 -18.59 -2.76
C ASN A 89 -48.34 -19.23 -1.73
N PRO A 90 -47.04 -18.91 -1.72
CA PRO A 90 -46.09 -19.49 -0.75
C PRO A 90 -46.34 -19.08 0.71
N LEU A 91 -47.09 -17.99 0.94
CA LEU A 91 -47.48 -17.59 2.31
C LEU A 91 -48.68 -18.39 2.83
N ASP A 92 -49.29 -19.21 1.98
CA ASP A 92 -50.41 -20.06 2.31
C ASP A 92 -49.93 -21.48 2.67
N PRO A 93 -50.15 -21.95 3.92
CA PRO A 93 -49.78 -23.31 4.31
C PRO A 93 -50.45 -24.39 3.45
N ALA A 94 -51.66 -24.13 2.96
CA ALA A 94 -52.44 -25.07 2.13
C ALA A 94 -52.11 -24.98 0.63
N ALA A 95 -51.10 -24.19 0.25
CA ALA A 95 -50.67 -24.06 -1.13
C ALA A 95 -50.25 -25.40 -1.73
N ARG A 96 -50.44 -25.54 -3.04
CA ARG A 96 -50.06 -26.75 -3.79
C ARG A 96 -48.58 -27.10 -3.61
N LEU A 97 -47.73 -26.09 -3.42
CA LEU A 97 -46.29 -26.18 -3.21
C LEU A 97 -45.89 -27.08 -2.01
N TYR A 98 -46.68 -27.10 -0.94
CA TYR A 98 -46.33 -27.80 0.30
C TYR A 98 -46.87 -29.24 0.38
N GLY A 99 -47.68 -29.67 -0.58
CA GLY A 99 -48.23 -31.04 -0.63
C GLY A 99 -49.37 -31.29 0.37
N ARG A 100 -49.68 -32.58 0.64
CA ARG A 100 -50.86 -32.99 1.44
C ARG A 100 -50.58 -33.24 2.93
N SER A 101 -49.33 -33.48 3.31
CA SER A 101 -48.92 -33.76 4.70
C SER A 101 -47.78 -32.85 5.14
N GLY A 102 -47.75 -32.45 6.41
CA GLY A 102 -46.66 -31.64 6.99
C GLY A 102 -46.52 -30.23 6.39
N GLN A 103 -47.63 -29.64 5.95
CA GLN A 103 -47.68 -28.36 5.22
C GLN A 103 -46.93 -27.21 5.92
N ARG A 104 -47.16 -27.01 7.22
CA ARG A 104 -46.46 -25.97 8.00
C ARG A 104 -44.96 -26.22 8.15
N LEU A 105 -44.56 -27.48 8.33
CA LEU A 105 -43.14 -27.83 8.45
C LEU A 105 -42.39 -27.54 7.14
N ARG A 106 -43.01 -27.89 6.00
CA ARG A 106 -42.45 -27.63 4.68
C ARG A 106 -42.41 -26.14 4.36
N GLN A 107 -43.41 -25.37 4.79
CA GLN A 107 -43.40 -23.92 4.68
C GLN A 107 -42.24 -23.30 5.47
N SER A 108 -42.04 -23.71 6.73
CA SER A 108 -40.90 -23.25 7.54
C SER A 108 -39.55 -23.61 6.93
N PHE A 109 -39.41 -24.81 6.37
CA PHE A 109 -38.17 -25.24 5.70
C PHE A 109 -37.89 -24.43 4.43
N VAL A 110 -38.90 -24.15 3.61
CA VAL A 110 -38.75 -23.32 2.41
C VAL A 110 -38.38 -21.88 2.76
N VAL A 111 -39.00 -21.32 3.80
CA VAL A 111 -38.67 -19.97 4.29
C VAL A 111 -37.23 -19.91 4.81
N LEU A 112 -36.82 -20.90 5.59
CA LEU A 112 -35.45 -21.01 6.08
C LEU A 112 -34.47 -21.08 4.90
N ALA A 113 -34.67 -22.02 3.98
CA ALA A 113 -33.78 -22.21 2.84
C ALA A 113 -33.69 -20.97 1.93
N ALA A 114 -34.82 -20.34 1.62
CA ALA A 114 -34.85 -19.12 0.82
C ALA A 114 -34.14 -17.96 1.52
N TYR A 115 -34.35 -17.78 2.82
CA TYR A 115 -33.68 -16.75 3.61
C TYR A 115 -32.18 -17.00 3.70
N SER A 116 -31.76 -18.24 3.95
CA SER A 116 -30.33 -18.62 3.99
C SER A 116 -29.63 -18.36 2.66
N LEU A 117 -30.24 -18.74 1.54
CA LEU A 117 -29.68 -18.49 0.20
C LEU A 117 -29.60 -17.00 -0.12
N PHE A 118 -30.63 -16.23 0.22
CA PHE A 118 -30.63 -14.77 0.03
C PHE A 118 -29.55 -14.10 0.88
N PHE A 119 -29.45 -14.46 2.16
CA PHE A 119 -28.45 -13.90 3.07
C PHE A 119 -27.03 -14.25 2.63
N LEU A 120 -26.80 -15.49 2.19
CA LEU A 120 -25.53 -15.92 1.64
C LEU A 120 -25.20 -15.13 0.36
N GLY A 121 -26.16 -14.90 -0.52
CA GLY A 121 -25.99 -14.02 -1.69
C GLY A 121 -25.59 -12.59 -1.31
N VAL A 122 -26.25 -11.98 -0.33
CA VAL A 122 -25.89 -10.65 0.18
C VAL A 122 -24.52 -10.64 0.85
N TYR A 123 -24.19 -11.67 1.63
CA TYR A 123 -22.88 -11.83 2.26
C TYR A 123 -21.78 -11.92 1.19
N PHE A 124 -21.97 -12.75 0.17
CA PHE A 124 -21.03 -12.84 -0.94
C PHE A 124 -20.93 -11.52 -1.70
N LEU A 125 -22.03 -10.82 -1.98
CA LEU A 125 -21.98 -9.51 -2.63
C LEU A 125 -21.27 -8.44 -1.79
N ALA A 126 -21.42 -8.48 -0.47
CA ALA A 126 -20.75 -7.55 0.44
C ALA A 126 -19.25 -7.83 0.61
N HIS A 127 -18.82 -9.09 0.43
CA HIS A 127 -17.42 -9.51 0.52
C HIS A 127 -16.75 -9.71 -0.86
N LEU A 128 -17.54 -9.68 -1.94
CA LEU A 128 -17.05 -9.48 -3.28
C LEU A 128 -16.51 -8.06 -3.31
N SER A 129 -15.22 -7.97 -3.06
CA SER A 129 -14.43 -6.81 -3.43
C SER A 129 -14.54 -6.71 -4.94
N LEU A 130 -15.47 -5.89 -5.45
CA LEU A 130 -15.36 -5.36 -6.80
C LEU A 130 -13.92 -4.85 -6.93
N PRO A 131 -13.17 -5.22 -7.98
CA PRO A 131 -11.84 -4.67 -8.17
C PRO A 131 -11.99 -3.15 -8.12
N LYS A 132 -11.28 -2.52 -7.18
CA LYS A 132 -11.21 -1.06 -7.06
C LYS A 132 -10.56 -0.55 -8.36
N GLY A 133 -11.37 -0.41 -9.40
CA GLY A 133 -10.96 -0.12 -10.77
C GLY A 133 -10.69 1.35 -11.04
N ALA A 134 -10.84 2.21 -10.04
CA ALA A 134 -10.32 3.58 -10.10
C ALA A 134 -8.92 3.56 -9.47
N LEU A 135 -7.89 3.57 -10.31
CA LEU A 135 -6.52 3.83 -9.86
C LEU A 135 -6.49 5.15 -9.10
N GLU A 136 -6.02 5.10 -7.85
CA GLU A 136 -5.87 6.30 -7.04
C GLU A 136 -4.81 7.20 -7.69
N PRO A 137 -5.15 8.46 -8.01
CA PRO A 137 -4.20 9.38 -8.64
C PRO A 137 -2.95 9.52 -7.76
N TYR A 138 -1.78 9.58 -8.40
CA TYR A 138 -0.54 9.78 -7.66
C TYR A 138 -0.31 11.28 -7.44
N GLU A 139 -0.19 11.68 -6.17
CA GLU A 139 0.13 13.05 -5.79
C GLU A 139 1.37 13.05 -4.88
N LEU A 140 2.29 14.00 -5.15
CA LEU A 140 3.49 14.19 -4.32
C LEU A 140 3.11 14.72 -2.94
N PRO A 141 3.85 14.37 -1.87
CA PRO A 141 3.65 15.00 -0.57
C PRO A 141 3.99 16.50 -0.62
N SER A 142 3.09 17.35 -0.15
CA SER A 142 3.35 18.79 -0.03
C SER A 142 4.49 19.09 0.94
N GLY A 143 5.37 20.02 0.57
CA GLY A 143 6.44 20.54 1.43
C GLY A 143 7.37 21.45 0.64
N GLY A 144 8.51 21.79 1.23
CA GLY A 144 9.51 22.64 0.59
C GLY A 144 10.90 22.51 1.21
N GLY A 145 11.19 21.38 1.86
CA GLY A 145 12.49 21.08 2.45
C GLY A 145 13.67 21.27 1.48
N SER A 146 14.89 21.02 1.94
CA SER A 146 16.09 21.13 1.10
C SER A 146 16.85 19.81 1.02
N ASP A 147 17.50 19.56 -0.11
CA ASP A 147 18.48 18.47 -0.28
C ASP A 147 19.93 18.94 -0.06
N SER A 148 20.12 20.10 0.58
CA SER A 148 21.43 20.63 0.89
C SER A 148 22.19 19.69 1.83
N ILE A 149 23.35 19.19 1.39
CA ILE A 149 24.35 18.58 2.28
C ILE A 149 24.75 19.70 3.24
N GLN A 150 24.15 19.73 4.44
CA GLN A 150 24.57 20.68 5.46
C GLN A 150 26.03 20.38 5.77
N ALA A 151 26.91 21.34 5.48
CA ALA A 151 28.32 21.23 5.81
C ALA A 151 28.43 21.12 7.33
N THR A 152 28.95 20.00 7.82
CA THR A 152 29.22 19.80 9.24
C THR A 152 30.16 20.91 9.70
N THR A 153 29.65 21.84 10.51
CA THR A 153 30.50 22.88 11.11
C THR A 153 31.44 22.19 12.08
N VAL A 154 32.64 21.84 11.63
CA VAL A 154 33.69 21.33 12.52
C VAL A 154 34.06 22.48 13.45
N LYS A 155 33.62 22.42 14.71
CA LYS A 155 34.15 23.31 15.75
C LYS A 155 35.60 22.90 15.97
N VAL A 156 36.52 23.53 15.25
CA VAL A 156 37.95 23.39 15.50
C VAL A 156 38.19 23.86 16.94
N GLN A 157 38.33 22.93 17.88
CA GLN A 157 38.81 23.26 19.21
C GLN A 157 40.27 23.70 19.06
N LYS A 158 40.51 25.01 19.14
CA LYS A 158 41.86 25.57 19.14
C LYS A 158 42.55 25.14 20.44
N VAL A 159 43.34 24.08 20.38
CA VAL A 159 44.23 23.68 21.50
C VAL A 159 45.33 24.74 21.60
N VAL A 160 45.16 25.69 22.53
CA VAL A 160 46.18 26.70 22.83
C VAL A 160 47.29 26.03 23.64
N ARG A 161 48.41 25.70 22.99
CA ARG A 161 49.62 25.20 23.68
C ARG A 161 50.26 26.34 24.48
N LYS A 162 50.41 26.17 25.79
CA LYS A 162 51.26 27.06 26.60
C LYS A 162 52.72 26.70 26.34
N LYS A 163 53.47 27.59 25.66
CA LYS A 163 54.92 27.45 25.49
C LYS A 163 55.60 27.97 26.76
N TYR A 164 56.27 27.10 27.50
CA TYR A 164 57.13 27.52 28.60
C TYR A 164 58.44 28.05 28.01
N VAL A 165 58.74 29.32 28.27
CA VAL A 165 60.06 29.90 27.96
C VAL A 165 60.91 29.69 29.21
N ILE A 166 61.81 28.71 29.16
CA ILE A 166 62.70 28.39 30.27
C ILE A 166 63.98 29.21 30.11
N ASN A 167 64.39 29.91 31.17
CA ASN A 167 65.66 30.60 31.21
C ASN A 167 66.80 29.58 31.34
N PRO A 168 67.72 29.46 30.37
CA PRO A 168 68.80 28.47 30.40
C PRO A 168 69.80 28.65 31.55
N TYR A 169 69.76 29.77 32.27
CA TYR A 169 70.65 30.06 33.40
C TYR A 169 69.99 29.85 34.78
N SER A 170 68.77 29.32 34.85
CA SER A 170 68.13 29.06 36.15
C SER A 170 68.61 27.73 36.75
N SER A 171 68.89 27.71 38.05
CA SER A 171 69.30 26.53 38.83
C SER A 171 68.16 25.53 39.13
N ILE A 172 66.99 25.73 38.53
CA ILE A 172 65.81 24.89 38.74
C ILE A 172 65.77 23.82 37.64
N LEU A 173 65.97 22.55 38.01
CA LEU A 173 65.79 21.41 37.13
C LEU A 173 64.29 21.24 36.80
N PHE A 174 63.90 21.73 35.63
CA PHE A 174 62.58 21.45 35.07
C PHE A 174 62.69 20.13 34.29
N SER A 175 61.99 19.08 34.72
CA SER A 175 61.75 17.89 33.88
C SER A 175 60.48 18.15 33.06
N PRO A 176 60.57 18.67 31.82
CA PRO A 176 59.40 18.76 30.97
C PRO A 176 58.87 17.35 30.72
N PRO A 177 57.55 17.10 30.86
CA PRO A 177 56.98 15.82 30.49
C PRO A 177 57.25 15.55 28.99
N PRO A 178 57.51 14.30 28.60
CA PRO A 178 57.82 13.95 27.21
C PRO A 178 56.68 14.39 26.28
N LEU A 179 57.04 15.13 25.23
CA LEU A 179 56.14 15.87 24.33
C LEU A 179 55.31 15.00 23.37
N ASP A 180 55.49 13.67 23.38
CA ASP A 180 55.12 12.83 22.23
C ASP A 180 53.91 11.90 22.41
N LYS A 181 53.08 12.05 23.45
CA LYS A 181 51.89 11.20 23.61
C LYS A 181 50.65 11.96 24.03
N VAL A 182 50.20 12.86 23.17
CA VAL A 182 48.77 13.12 23.06
C VAL A 182 48.38 12.69 21.65
N GLU A 183 48.01 11.43 21.50
CA GLU A 183 47.21 10.99 20.37
C GLU A 183 45.92 11.78 20.42
N VAL A 184 45.85 12.85 19.64
CA VAL A 184 44.59 13.53 19.43
C VAL A 184 43.73 12.51 18.68
N LYS A 185 42.78 11.89 19.38
CA LYS A 185 41.71 11.06 18.81
C LYS A 185 40.75 11.93 17.97
N LEU A 186 41.29 12.64 16.98
CA LEU A 186 40.53 13.45 16.02
C LEU A 186 39.66 12.57 15.12
N THR A 187 39.99 11.29 14.98
CA THR A 187 39.27 10.34 14.12
C THR A 187 37.94 9.86 14.71
N GLU A 188 37.73 9.85 16.02
CA GLU A 188 36.47 9.40 16.63
C GLU A 188 35.44 10.54 16.78
N GLU A 189 35.85 11.78 17.08
CA GLU A 189 34.92 12.93 17.17
C GLU A 189 34.54 13.54 15.80
N THR A 190 35.19 13.16 14.70
CA THR A 190 34.83 13.60 13.35
C THR A 190 33.76 12.74 12.67
N GLN A 191 33.29 11.65 13.31
CA GLN A 191 32.14 10.86 12.84
C GLN A 191 30.79 11.51 13.15
N ASN A 192 30.64 12.79 12.82
CA ASN A 192 29.30 13.37 12.66
C ASN A 192 28.73 12.81 11.37
N LEU A 193 28.14 11.60 11.47
CA LEU A 193 27.40 10.94 10.41
C LEU A 193 26.29 11.90 9.95
N TYR A 194 26.38 12.34 8.71
CA TYR A 194 25.35 13.13 8.06
C TYR A 194 24.01 12.36 8.12
N GLN A 195 23.02 12.92 8.82
CA GLN A 195 21.66 12.42 8.83
C GLN A 195 20.81 13.28 7.90
N VAL A 196 20.35 12.69 6.78
CA VAL A 196 19.38 13.34 5.89
C VAL A 196 18.17 13.78 6.68
N GLY A 197 17.64 14.95 6.35
CA GLY A 197 16.58 15.57 7.12
C GLY A 197 17.04 16.26 8.42
N GLN A 198 18.34 16.40 8.74
CA GLN A 198 18.76 17.31 9.80
C GLN A 198 18.58 18.78 9.36
N GLY A 199 17.70 19.49 10.06
CA GLY A 199 17.24 20.86 9.76
C GLY A 199 15.76 20.99 10.15
N SER A 200 15.26 22.18 10.47
CA SER A 200 13.83 22.33 10.83
C SER A 200 12.89 21.95 9.67
N ALA A 201 13.36 22.03 8.43
CA ALA A 201 12.53 21.91 7.22
C ALA A 201 12.46 20.51 6.56
N GLY A 202 13.29 19.53 6.91
CA GLY A 202 13.26 18.19 6.29
C GLY A 202 13.77 18.15 4.84
N THR A 203 13.66 16.99 4.17
CA THR A 203 14.17 16.82 2.80
C THR A 203 13.09 17.14 1.77
N GLY A 204 13.44 17.91 0.74
CA GLY A 204 12.46 18.38 -0.24
C GLY A 204 13.01 19.26 -1.34
N ASP A 205 12.11 19.72 -2.21
CA ASP A 205 12.39 20.64 -3.31
C ASP A 205 11.19 21.59 -3.53
N GLY A 206 11.40 22.88 -3.30
CA GLY A 206 10.40 23.94 -3.53
C GLY A 206 10.23 24.89 -2.35
N ALA A 207 9.32 25.87 -2.50
CA ALA A 207 8.97 26.77 -1.41
C ALA A 207 7.90 26.12 -0.50
N GLY A 208 8.15 26.10 0.81
CA GLY A 208 7.21 25.55 1.80
C GLY A 208 7.92 25.09 3.07
N GLU A 209 7.15 24.94 4.15
CA GLU A 209 7.66 24.37 5.39
C GLU A 209 7.53 22.84 5.40
N GLY A 210 8.53 22.16 5.94
CA GLY A 210 8.51 20.71 6.13
C GLY A 210 8.94 19.90 4.89
N ALA A 211 9.15 18.60 5.12
CA ALA A 211 9.64 17.67 4.12
C ALA A 211 8.58 17.43 3.04
N GLY A 212 8.96 17.53 1.77
CA GLY A 212 8.07 17.31 0.64
C GLY A 212 8.44 18.15 -0.57
N PHE A 213 7.48 18.33 -1.47
CA PHE A 213 7.68 18.96 -2.77
C PHE A 213 6.71 20.12 -2.96
N GLY A 214 7.18 21.22 -3.55
CA GLY A 214 6.37 22.43 -3.76
C GLY A 214 5.18 22.23 -4.72
N GLY A 215 5.25 21.22 -5.58
CA GLY A 215 4.15 20.77 -6.45
C GLY A 215 3.21 19.75 -5.79
N GLY A 216 3.49 19.34 -4.55
CA GLY A 216 2.72 18.33 -3.83
C GLY A 216 1.42 18.81 -3.19
N THR A 217 0.60 17.86 -2.76
CA THR A 217 -0.70 18.08 -2.11
C THR A 217 -0.67 17.60 -0.66
N GLY A 218 -1.60 18.08 0.17
CA GLY A 218 -1.65 17.71 1.59
C GLY A 218 -1.94 16.22 1.84
N THR A 219 -2.62 15.58 0.88
CA THR A 219 -2.95 14.15 0.84
C THR A 219 -1.90 13.30 0.13
N GLY A 220 -0.99 13.91 -0.63
CA GLY A 220 0.03 13.23 -1.39
C GLY A 220 1.00 12.46 -0.51
N LYS A 221 1.46 11.32 -1.04
CA LYS A 221 2.33 10.36 -0.36
C LYS A 221 3.31 9.79 -1.37
N VAL A 222 4.56 9.57 -0.96
CA VAL A 222 5.49 8.74 -1.72
C VAL A 222 5.04 7.29 -1.59
N ARG A 223 4.71 6.67 -2.72
CA ARG A 223 4.32 5.26 -2.83
C ARG A 223 5.38 4.53 -3.65
N PHE A 224 5.68 3.30 -3.27
CA PHE A 224 6.64 2.43 -3.96
C PHE A 224 5.85 1.43 -4.80
N LEU A 225 5.76 1.68 -6.10
CA LEU A 225 4.96 0.87 -7.03
C LEU A 225 5.87 -0.03 -7.85
N ARG A 226 5.58 -1.33 -7.83
CA ARG A 226 6.29 -2.33 -8.61
C ARG A 226 5.55 -2.63 -9.91
N LEU A 227 6.28 -2.76 -11.03
CA LEU A 227 5.70 -3.24 -12.29
C LEU A 227 5.56 -4.76 -12.24
N ARG A 228 4.33 -5.24 -12.44
CA ARG A 228 4.05 -6.66 -12.56
C ARG A 228 4.39 -7.15 -13.96
N HIS A 229 5.08 -8.28 -14.05
CA HIS A 229 5.36 -9.01 -15.28
C HIS A 229 5.42 -10.52 -15.00
N SER A 230 5.48 -11.35 -16.05
CA SER A 230 5.39 -12.81 -15.90
C SER A 230 6.71 -13.54 -15.61
N ASP A 231 7.82 -12.81 -15.46
CA ASP A 231 9.08 -13.40 -14.98
C ASP A 231 8.94 -14.00 -13.58
N ARG A 232 9.60 -15.13 -13.31
CA ARG A 232 9.55 -15.81 -12.00
C ARG A 232 9.99 -14.94 -10.81
N GLY A 233 10.86 -13.96 -11.05
CA GLY A 233 11.45 -13.12 -9.98
C GLY A 233 10.72 -11.80 -9.74
N TRP A 234 9.59 -11.55 -10.40
CA TRP A 234 8.94 -10.24 -10.36
C TRP A 234 8.48 -9.83 -8.96
N ASP A 235 8.03 -10.78 -8.14
CA ASP A 235 7.52 -10.59 -6.78
C ASP A 235 8.54 -10.96 -5.70
N LYS A 236 9.79 -11.27 -6.07
CA LYS A 236 10.85 -11.56 -5.08
C LYS A 236 11.04 -10.34 -4.17
N ASN A 237 10.97 -10.57 -2.85
CA ASN A 237 11.01 -9.54 -1.81
C ASN A 237 9.91 -8.47 -1.92
N PHE A 238 8.79 -8.76 -2.59
CA PHE A 238 7.63 -7.88 -2.62
C PHE A 238 6.88 -7.93 -1.28
N GLY A 239 6.39 -6.77 -0.81
CA GLY A 239 5.57 -6.69 0.39
C GLY A 239 6.32 -6.38 1.68
N ILE A 240 5.83 -6.95 2.78
CA ILE A 240 6.44 -6.82 4.12
C ILE A 240 7.81 -7.50 4.10
N GLY A 241 8.82 -6.84 4.63
CA GLY A 241 10.19 -7.36 4.67
C GLY A 241 10.97 -7.17 3.37
N GLY A 242 10.65 -6.14 2.58
CA GLY A 242 11.38 -5.78 1.36
C GLY A 242 11.01 -4.36 0.90
N ASP A 243 10.13 -4.24 -0.09
CA ASP A 243 9.62 -2.94 -0.58
C ASP A 243 9.07 -2.05 0.55
N ARG A 244 8.37 -2.66 1.52
CA ARG A 244 7.84 -1.93 2.69
C ARG A 244 8.96 -1.34 3.55
N ASN A 245 10.08 -2.04 3.69
CA ASN A 245 11.22 -1.59 4.48
C ASN A 245 11.91 -0.43 3.79
N MET A 246 12.13 -0.52 2.47
CA MET A 246 12.66 0.61 1.71
C MET A 246 11.75 1.84 1.83
N LEU A 247 10.43 1.67 1.76
CA LEU A 247 9.50 2.78 1.94
C LEU A 247 9.52 3.36 3.37
N ALA A 248 9.65 2.51 4.39
CA ALA A 248 9.76 2.94 5.79
C ALA A 248 11.08 3.68 6.06
N GLU A 249 12.20 3.16 5.56
CA GLU A 249 13.53 3.80 5.64
C GLU A 249 13.53 5.13 4.89
N TYR A 250 12.88 5.21 3.73
CA TYR A 250 12.69 6.46 3.02
C TYR A 250 11.96 7.51 3.88
N ALA A 251 10.85 7.12 4.51
CA ALA A 251 10.09 8.01 5.39
C ALA A 251 10.92 8.49 6.58
N ALA A 252 11.62 7.57 7.26
CA ALA A 252 12.44 7.87 8.42
C ALA A 252 13.56 8.85 8.08
N ARG A 253 14.22 8.67 6.93
CA ARG A 253 15.38 9.46 6.50
C ARG A 253 14.98 10.81 5.92
N THR A 254 13.93 10.87 5.11
CA THR A 254 13.55 12.11 4.42
C THR A 254 12.55 12.95 5.22
N ARG A 255 11.82 12.31 6.15
CA ARG A 255 10.64 12.84 6.85
C ARG A 255 9.44 13.14 5.96
N GLN A 256 9.45 12.67 4.70
CA GLN A 256 8.33 12.82 3.77
C GLN A 256 7.22 11.80 4.08
N LYS A 257 5.97 12.16 3.77
CA LYS A 257 4.83 11.24 3.92
C LYS A 257 4.95 10.11 2.90
N VAL A 258 4.74 8.87 3.36
CA VAL A 258 4.76 7.67 2.53
C VAL A 258 3.44 6.90 2.59
N GLY A 259 3.19 6.07 1.58
CA GLY A 259 2.10 5.09 1.57
C GLY A 259 2.20 4.07 2.70
N GLU A 260 1.09 3.46 3.08
CA GLU A 260 1.02 2.47 4.16
C GLU A 260 1.21 1.03 3.66
N GLU A 261 1.03 0.80 2.37
CA GLU A 261 1.08 -0.52 1.76
C GLU A 261 2.03 -0.50 0.56
N THR A 262 2.51 -1.69 0.19
CA THR A 262 3.24 -1.91 -1.05
C THR A 262 2.26 -2.12 -2.19
N GLU A 263 2.50 -1.48 -3.32
CA GLU A 263 1.61 -1.50 -4.48
C GLU A 263 2.30 -2.13 -5.69
N TYR A 264 1.51 -2.76 -6.54
CA TYR A 264 1.96 -3.20 -7.86
C TYR A 264 1.01 -2.69 -8.94
N LEU A 265 1.51 -2.58 -10.15
CA LEU A 265 0.77 -2.17 -11.34
C LEU A 265 1.06 -3.11 -12.50
N ASP A 266 0.01 -3.48 -13.22
CA ASP A 266 0.17 -4.04 -14.56
C ASP A 266 0.57 -2.91 -15.53
N PRO A 267 1.37 -3.18 -16.58
CA PRO A 267 1.84 -2.13 -17.49
C PRO A 267 0.70 -1.31 -18.11
N ALA A 268 -0.41 -1.96 -18.46
CA ALA A 268 -1.59 -1.28 -19.02
C ALA A 268 -2.21 -0.24 -18.06
N GLN A 269 -2.07 -0.41 -16.75
CA GLN A 269 -2.63 0.51 -15.75
C GLN A 269 -1.86 1.85 -15.71
N LEU A 270 -0.61 1.88 -16.15
CA LEU A 270 0.18 3.12 -16.20
C LEU A 270 -0.43 4.17 -17.14
N ALA A 271 -1.07 3.73 -18.23
CA ALA A 271 -1.76 4.62 -19.15
C ALA A 271 -3.04 5.24 -18.55
N ALA A 272 -3.65 4.57 -17.57
CA ALA A 272 -4.91 4.98 -16.97
C ALA A 272 -4.79 6.08 -15.91
N PHE A 273 -3.58 6.43 -15.48
CA PHE A 273 -3.40 7.57 -14.57
C PHE A 273 -3.84 8.89 -15.23
N PRO A 274 -4.50 9.80 -14.50
CA PRO A 274 -4.78 11.13 -15.01
C PRO A 274 -3.49 11.88 -15.39
N ALA A 275 -3.59 12.80 -16.35
CA ALA A 275 -2.47 13.67 -16.69
C ALA A 275 -1.96 14.42 -15.44
N LYS A 276 -0.63 14.54 -15.31
CA LYS A 276 0.04 15.17 -14.15
C LYS A 276 -0.22 14.48 -12.80
N LYS A 277 -0.75 13.25 -12.80
CA LYS A 277 -0.98 12.44 -11.59
C LYS A 277 -0.44 11.01 -11.73
N SER A 278 0.65 10.86 -12.48
CA SER A 278 1.35 9.59 -12.70
C SER A 278 2.39 9.36 -11.60
N PRO A 279 2.73 8.11 -11.25
CA PRO A 279 3.81 7.83 -10.32
C PRO A 279 5.15 8.38 -10.85
N PRO A 280 6.00 9.01 -10.02
CA PRO A 280 7.33 9.45 -10.43
C PRO A 280 8.31 8.29 -10.68
N LEU A 281 8.16 7.20 -9.93
CA LEU A 281 9.04 6.04 -9.97
C LEU A 281 8.24 4.75 -10.06
N ILE A 282 8.68 3.87 -10.97
CA ILE A 282 8.25 2.47 -11.03
C ILE A 282 9.45 1.57 -10.80
N TYR A 283 9.30 0.61 -9.89
CA TYR A 283 10.29 -0.40 -9.60
C TYR A 283 10.07 -1.65 -10.46
N VAL A 284 11.12 -2.15 -11.10
CA VAL A 284 11.08 -3.34 -11.95
C VAL A 284 12.17 -4.28 -11.49
N SER A 285 11.81 -5.51 -11.12
CA SER A 285 12.77 -6.49 -10.64
C SER A 285 12.53 -7.84 -11.29
N GLY A 286 13.57 -8.62 -11.50
CA GLY A 286 13.41 -9.97 -12.05
C GLY A 286 14.67 -10.79 -11.97
N THR A 287 14.59 -12.01 -12.49
CA THR A 287 15.68 -12.99 -12.43
C THR A 287 16.08 -13.59 -13.78
N GLN A 288 15.17 -13.63 -14.76
CA GLN A 288 15.47 -14.29 -16.04
C GLN A 288 15.12 -13.44 -17.25
N SER A 289 13.97 -12.78 -17.23
CA SER A 289 13.40 -12.10 -18.38
C SER A 289 12.59 -10.87 -17.96
N LEU A 290 12.25 -10.02 -18.93
CA LEU A 290 11.28 -8.94 -18.76
C LEU A 290 10.25 -9.02 -19.90
N PRO A 291 9.31 -9.97 -19.81
CA PRO A 291 8.36 -10.23 -20.88
C PRO A 291 7.32 -9.11 -20.94
N LEU A 292 7.46 -8.21 -21.91
CA LEU A 292 6.54 -7.11 -22.18
C LEU A 292 6.00 -7.23 -23.60
N THR A 293 4.70 -7.06 -23.76
CA THR A 293 4.07 -7.00 -25.08
C THR A 293 4.44 -5.69 -25.80
N PRO A 294 4.29 -5.61 -27.13
CA PRO A 294 4.48 -4.34 -27.84
C PRO A 294 3.58 -3.20 -27.33
N ALA A 295 2.39 -3.52 -26.83
CA ALA A 295 1.50 -2.54 -26.20
C ALA A 295 2.09 -2.02 -24.88
N ASP A 296 2.60 -2.91 -24.03
CA ASP A 296 3.24 -2.54 -22.76
C ASP A 296 4.44 -1.64 -22.99
N LYS A 297 5.29 -1.98 -23.97
CA LYS A 297 6.47 -1.16 -24.33
C LYS A 297 6.09 0.25 -24.77
N ARG A 298 5.00 0.41 -25.53
CA ARG A 298 4.47 1.74 -25.90
C ARG A 298 3.99 2.52 -24.68
N VAL A 299 3.28 1.87 -23.76
CA VAL A 299 2.83 2.50 -22.52
C VAL A 299 4.03 2.93 -21.67
N LEU A 300 5.06 2.10 -21.55
CA LEU A 300 6.29 2.47 -20.85
C LEU A 300 7.03 3.62 -21.52
N ASN A 301 7.12 3.63 -22.85
CA ASN A 301 7.72 4.74 -23.58
C ASN A 301 6.97 6.04 -23.26
N GLN A 302 5.64 6.05 -23.38
CA GLN A 302 4.79 7.20 -23.05
C GLN A 302 4.96 7.65 -21.58
N TYR A 303 5.05 6.69 -20.66
CA TYR A 303 5.29 6.96 -19.25
C TYR A 303 6.62 7.68 -19.02
N LEU A 304 7.69 7.24 -19.69
CA LEU A 304 9.02 7.85 -19.58
C LEU A 304 9.11 9.20 -20.30
N THR A 305 8.50 9.37 -21.47
CA THR A 305 8.68 10.59 -22.28
C THR A 305 7.65 11.66 -21.96
N GLU A 306 6.36 11.32 -21.94
CA GLU A 306 5.27 12.30 -21.82
C GLU A 306 4.84 12.54 -20.36
N ARG A 307 4.93 11.51 -19.52
CA ARG A 307 4.46 11.58 -18.13
C ARG A 307 5.56 11.82 -17.12
N HIS A 308 6.77 12.09 -17.58
CA HIS A 308 7.94 12.43 -16.76
C HIS A 308 8.30 11.37 -15.70
N GLY A 309 7.93 10.12 -15.95
CA GLY A 309 8.23 9.00 -15.06
C GLY A 309 9.67 8.54 -15.14
N MET A 310 10.05 7.69 -14.17
CA MET A 310 11.34 7.00 -14.12
C MET A 310 11.14 5.52 -13.77
N ILE A 311 12.04 4.67 -14.26
CA ILE A 311 12.11 3.25 -13.89
C ILE A 311 13.39 2.98 -13.09
N LEU A 312 13.25 2.27 -11.97
CA LEU A 312 14.36 1.61 -11.26
C LEU A 312 14.32 0.12 -11.61
N GLY A 313 15.30 -0.35 -12.38
CA GLY A 313 15.52 -1.76 -12.67
C GLY A 313 16.48 -2.37 -11.65
N ASP A 314 16.14 -3.52 -11.08
CA ASP A 314 17.01 -4.26 -10.16
C ASP A 314 17.12 -5.73 -10.56
N ASN A 315 18.34 -6.20 -10.72
CA ASN A 315 18.62 -7.59 -11.03
C ASN A 315 18.73 -8.40 -9.73
N LEU A 316 17.68 -9.16 -9.42
CA LEU A 316 17.59 -9.97 -8.21
C LEU A 316 18.17 -11.39 -8.37
N GLY A 317 18.90 -11.65 -9.46
CA GLY A 317 19.58 -12.91 -9.70
C GLY A 317 19.39 -13.47 -11.10
N GLY A 318 19.96 -14.65 -11.34
CA GLY A 318 19.80 -15.39 -12.59
C GLY A 318 20.59 -14.83 -13.79
N GLN A 319 20.70 -15.65 -14.84
CA GLN A 319 21.63 -15.42 -15.95
C GLN A 319 21.07 -14.50 -17.04
N GLY A 320 19.73 -14.33 -17.09
CA GLY A 320 19.06 -13.73 -18.24
C GLY A 320 18.60 -12.28 -18.04
N PHE A 321 18.31 -11.86 -16.80
CA PHE A 321 17.59 -10.60 -16.58
C PHE A 321 18.36 -9.39 -17.07
N HIS A 322 19.67 -9.32 -16.83
CA HIS A 322 20.53 -8.21 -17.24
C HIS A 322 20.43 -7.91 -18.74
N HIS A 323 20.69 -8.92 -19.58
CA HIS A 323 20.67 -8.75 -21.03
C HIS A 323 19.27 -8.43 -21.56
N ASN A 324 18.23 -9.08 -21.00
CA ASN A 324 16.85 -8.83 -21.38
C ASN A 324 16.39 -7.42 -21.00
N PHE A 325 16.71 -6.97 -19.78
CA PHE A 325 16.34 -5.64 -19.32
C PHE A 325 16.97 -4.56 -20.21
N ILE A 326 18.27 -4.68 -20.53
CA ILE A 326 18.95 -3.74 -21.43
C ILE A 326 18.29 -3.74 -22.81
N ALA A 327 18.02 -4.91 -23.41
CA ALA A 327 17.40 -5.00 -24.72
C ALA A 327 16.01 -4.33 -24.74
N VAL A 328 15.17 -4.61 -23.73
CA VAL A 328 13.83 -4.03 -23.61
C VAL A 328 13.90 -2.52 -23.38
N MET A 329 14.79 -2.03 -22.50
CA MET A 329 14.92 -0.59 -22.25
C MET A 329 15.49 0.16 -23.45
N ASN A 330 16.38 -0.45 -24.24
CA ASN A 330 16.85 0.14 -25.50
C ASN A 330 15.70 0.32 -26.50
N GLU A 331 14.83 -0.68 -26.62
CA GLU A 331 13.64 -0.61 -27.49
C GLU A 331 12.62 0.42 -26.98
N VAL A 332 12.38 0.46 -25.67
CA VAL A 332 11.41 1.38 -25.05
C VAL A 332 11.91 2.82 -25.10
N THR A 333 13.19 3.08 -24.84
CA THR A 333 13.73 4.45 -24.77
C THR A 333 14.24 4.96 -26.11
N GLY A 334 14.56 4.07 -27.06
CA GLY A 334 15.24 4.42 -28.32
C GLY A 334 16.69 4.86 -28.13
N THR A 335 17.29 4.66 -26.95
CA THR A 335 18.66 5.06 -26.61
C THR A 335 19.42 3.90 -25.96
N THR A 336 20.74 4.00 -25.88
CA THR A 336 21.59 2.99 -25.24
C THR A 336 21.96 3.39 -23.81
N PRO A 337 22.21 2.43 -22.91
CA PRO A 337 22.65 2.73 -21.56
C PRO A 337 24.05 3.30 -21.56
N VAL A 338 24.30 4.14 -20.56
CA VAL A 338 25.64 4.58 -20.18
C VAL A 338 25.88 4.29 -18.70
N ALA A 339 27.14 4.12 -18.32
CA ALA A 339 27.50 4.03 -16.91
C ALA A 339 27.12 5.34 -16.20
N ILE A 340 26.42 5.25 -15.07
CA ILE A 340 26.06 6.43 -14.29
C ILE A 340 27.29 6.86 -13.46
N PRO A 341 27.82 8.08 -13.65
CA PRO A 341 28.99 8.55 -12.92
C PRO A 341 28.76 8.58 -11.41
N ARG A 342 29.81 8.35 -10.63
CA ARG A 342 29.71 8.36 -9.15
C ARG A 342 29.40 9.75 -8.60
N ASP A 343 29.88 10.78 -9.27
CA ASP A 343 29.66 12.19 -8.98
C ASP A 343 28.34 12.74 -9.54
N ASP A 344 27.56 11.91 -10.26
CA ASP A 344 26.23 12.28 -10.71
C ASP A 344 25.32 12.60 -9.52
N ARG A 345 24.42 13.58 -9.69
CA ARG A 345 23.53 14.05 -8.64
C ARG A 345 22.73 12.90 -8.00
N ILE A 346 22.31 11.91 -8.76
CA ILE A 346 21.55 10.76 -8.24
C ILE A 346 22.36 9.90 -7.25
N HIS A 347 23.69 10.00 -7.24
CA HIS A 347 24.56 9.33 -6.26
C HIS A 347 25.03 10.25 -5.14
N GLN A 348 24.73 11.55 -5.25
CA GLN A 348 25.19 12.58 -4.32
C GLN A 348 24.07 13.16 -3.45
N ARG A 349 22.80 12.92 -3.79
CA ARG A 349 21.65 13.53 -3.11
C ARG A 349 20.48 12.55 -2.89
N PRO A 350 19.85 12.56 -1.70
CA PRO A 350 20.20 13.39 -0.56
C PRO A 350 21.44 12.88 0.22
N TYR A 351 21.90 11.65 0.01
CA TYR A 351 23.14 11.10 0.57
C TYR A 351 24.30 11.16 -0.44
N ALA A 352 25.48 11.53 0.03
CA ALA A 352 26.71 11.36 -0.72
C ALA A 352 27.21 9.92 -0.56
N ILE A 353 27.10 9.13 -1.62
CA ILE A 353 27.47 7.71 -1.58
C ILE A 353 28.94 7.57 -1.99
N PRO A 354 29.84 7.19 -1.06
CA PRO A 354 31.28 7.17 -1.34
C PRO A 354 31.67 6.06 -2.34
N GLN A 355 30.92 4.97 -2.33
CA GLN A 355 31.07 3.82 -3.21
C GLN A 355 29.72 3.21 -3.53
N LEU A 356 29.52 2.79 -4.77
CA LEU A 356 28.25 2.21 -5.20
C LEU A 356 28.12 0.81 -4.60
N PRO A 357 27.08 0.54 -3.79
CA PRO A 357 26.91 -0.75 -3.16
C PRO A 357 26.49 -1.79 -4.20
N VAL A 358 27.08 -2.98 -4.12
CA VAL A 358 26.69 -4.16 -4.91
C VAL A 358 26.53 -5.31 -3.93
N VAL A 359 25.33 -5.88 -3.85
CA VAL A 359 25.03 -7.03 -2.97
C VAL A 359 25.60 -8.30 -3.61
N VAL A 360 25.16 -8.58 -4.84
CA VAL A 360 25.70 -9.67 -5.67
C VAL A 360 25.79 -9.19 -7.11
N ALA A 361 26.97 -9.31 -7.73
CA ALA A 361 27.23 -8.80 -9.07
C ALA A 361 26.63 -9.70 -10.20
N HIS A 362 25.30 -9.75 -10.32
CA HIS A 362 24.62 -10.56 -11.34
C HIS A 362 24.79 -10.02 -12.76
N GLY A 363 24.77 -8.69 -12.91
CA GLY A 363 24.90 -8.00 -14.19
C GLY A 363 26.17 -7.15 -14.30
N GLY A 364 27.20 -7.49 -13.54
CA GLY A 364 28.37 -6.64 -13.32
C GLY A 364 28.26 -5.76 -12.08
N THR A 365 29.14 -4.75 -11.97
CA THR A 365 29.29 -3.90 -10.78
C THR A 365 28.94 -2.43 -11.04
N THR A 366 28.67 -2.08 -12.29
CA THR A 366 28.42 -0.69 -12.70
C THR A 366 26.92 -0.49 -12.96
N PRO A 367 26.27 0.47 -12.27
CA PRO A 367 24.90 0.83 -12.60
C PRO A 367 24.84 1.51 -13.96
N LEU A 368 23.77 1.21 -14.69
CA LEU A 368 23.52 1.73 -16.03
C LEU A 368 22.35 2.69 -15.99
N GLY A 369 22.37 3.70 -16.86
CA GLY A 369 21.30 4.67 -16.98
C GLY A 369 21.00 5.04 -18.42
N TRP A 370 19.74 5.39 -18.68
CA TRP A 370 19.28 5.93 -19.95
C TRP A 370 18.87 7.38 -19.74
N LYS A 371 19.33 8.28 -20.62
CA LYS A 371 19.00 9.71 -20.58
C LYS A 371 18.06 10.08 -21.73
N ILE A 372 17.02 10.82 -21.39
CA ILE A 372 16.15 11.52 -22.33
C ILE A 372 15.98 12.94 -21.78
N ASP A 373 16.09 13.96 -22.64
CA ASP A 373 15.93 15.38 -22.28
C ASP A 373 16.76 15.84 -21.07
N GLY A 374 17.99 15.30 -20.96
CA GLY A 374 18.95 15.70 -19.91
C GLY A 374 18.72 15.07 -18.53
N ARG A 375 17.67 14.25 -18.34
CA ARG A 375 17.39 13.54 -17.08
C ARG A 375 17.56 12.03 -17.23
N TRP A 376 17.79 11.34 -16.12
CA TRP A 376 17.74 9.88 -16.10
C TRP A 376 16.28 9.41 -16.15
N VAL A 377 15.94 8.61 -17.16
CA VAL A 377 14.61 7.99 -17.29
C VAL A 377 14.59 6.54 -16.78
N VAL A 378 15.75 5.88 -16.80
CA VAL A 378 15.94 4.54 -16.27
C VAL A 378 17.23 4.52 -15.47
N TYR A 379 17.17 3.98 -14.26
CA TYR A 379 18.33 3.57 -13.46
C TYR A 379 18.29 2.07 -13.33
N TYR A 380 19.34 1.38 -13.75
CA TYR A 380 19.47 -0.07 -13.63
C TYR A 380 20.61 -0.42 -12.69
N HIS A 381 20.29 -1.15 -11.63
CA HIS A 381 21.24 -1.70 -10.69
C HIS A 381 21.47 -3.20 -10.98
N PRO A 382 22.72 -3.62 -11.27
CA PRO A 382 23.02 -5.01 -11.60
C PRO A 382 23.16 -5.92 -10.36
N GLY A 383 22.91 -5.37 -9.16
CA GLY A 383 23.51 -5.81 -7.92
C GLY A 383 22.55 -6.19 -6.79
N ALA A 384 21.32 -6.61 -7.11
CA ALA A 384 20.30 -7.11 -6.17
C ALA A 384 20.02 -6.22 -4.95
N LEU A 385 19.67 -4.95 -5.18
CA LEU A 385 19.33 -4.01 -4.09
C LEU A 385 18.20 -4.53 -3.21
N GLY A 386 17.19 -5.17 -3.81
CA GLY A 386 16.04 -5.71 -3.08
C GLY A 386 16.40 -6.78 -2.06
N ASP A 387 17.57 -7.45 -2.15
CA ASP A 387 18.01 -8.39 -1.12
C ASP A 387 18.54 -7.67 0.13
N ALA A 388 19.08 -6.45 0.00
CA ALA A 388 19.48 -5.61 1.14
C ALA A 388 18.28 -5.03 1.91
N TRP A 389 17.14 -4.85 1.25
CA TRP A 389 15.93 -4.31 1.85
C TRP A 389 15.15 -5.32 2.69
N ARG A 390 15.62 -6.57 2.74
CA ARG A 390 14.99 -7.63 3.53
C ARG A 390 15.11 -7.41 5.02
N ASP A 391 14.19 -7.98 5.81
CA ASP A 391 14.26 -7.94 7.29
C ASP A 391 15.55 -8.57 7.83
N ASP A 392 16.00 -9.65 7.20
CA ASP A 392 17.25 -10.32 7.51
C ASP A 392 18.46 -9.75 6.76
N HIS A 393 18.22 -8.72 5.93
CA HIS A 393 19.16 -8.15 4.97
C HIS A 393 19.90 -9.22 4.14
N ALA A 394 19.31 -10.40 3.92
CA ALA A 394 19.96 -11.56 3.30
C ALA A 394 21.36 -11.91 3.88
N GLY A 395 21.62 -11.60 5.16
CA GLY A 395 22.92 -11.80 5.80
C GLY A 395 24.03 -10.83 5.34
N ILE A 396 23.67 -9.76 4.63
CA ILE A 396 24.58 -8.72 4.15
C ILE A 396 25.14 -7.92 5.34
N LYS A 397 26.40 -7.53 5.26
CA LYS A 397 27.04 -6.69 6.28
C LYS A 397 26.37 -5.32 6.39
N LYS A 398 26.36 -4.77 7.60
CA LYS A 398 25.67 -3.52 7.92
C LYS A 398 26.08 -2.32 7.10
N ASP A 399 27.38 -2.16 6.89
CA ASP A 399 27.93 -1.11 6.03
C ASP A 399 27.39 -1.17 4.59
N VAL A 400 27.22 -2.38 4.05
CA VAL A 400 26.72 -2.58 2.68
C VAL A 400 25.22 -2.35 2.57
N TYR A 401 24.39 -2.95 3.43
CA TYR A 401 22.94 -2.76 3.33
C TYR A 401 22.55 -1.30 3.63
N GLU A 402 23.28 -0.62 4.51
CA GLU A 402 23.05 0.80 4.82
C GLU A 402 23.28 1.68 3.58
N MET A 403 24.36 1.41 2.82
CA MET A 403 24.58 2.08 1.53
C MET A 403 23.49 1.74 0.51
N CYS A 404 22.98 0.51 0.48
CA CYS A 404 21.85 0.14 -0.39
C CYS A 404 20.58 0.92 -0.06
N TYR A 405 20.27 1.14 1.22
CA TYR A 405 19.16 2.01 1.61
C TYR A 405 19.39 3.46 1.21
N GLN A 406 20.60 3.99 1.43
CA GLN A 406 20.94 5.36 1.01
C GLN A 406 20.80 5.53 -0.52
N LEU A 407 21.24 4.55 -1.31
CA LEU A 407 21.06 4.55 -2.75
C LEU A 407 19.59 4.50 -3.15
N GLY A 408 18.80 3.63 -2.51
CA GLY A 408 17.35 3.58 -2.72
C GLY A 408 16.68 4.93 -2.42
N VAL A 409 17.06 5.58 -1.31
CA VAL A 409 16.57 6.93 -0.98
C VAL A 409 16.93 7.93 -2.05
N ASN A 410 18.19 7.94 -2.53
CA ASN A 410 18.62 8.85 -3.57
C ASN A 410 17.83 8.68 -4.87
N ILE A 411 17.62 7.44 -5.33
CA ILE A 411 16.91 7.16 -6.57
C ILE A 411 15.43 7.58 -6.46
N ILE A 412 14.77 7.22 -5.36
CA ILE A 412 13.38 7.62 -5.09
C ILE A 412 13.30 9.15 -5.05
N TYR A 413 14.18 9.80 -4.29
CA TYR A 413 14.19 11.25 -4.16
C TYR A 413 14.43 11.95 -5.49
N TYR A 414 15.39 11.49 -6.28
CA TYR A 414 15.69 12.03 -7.61
C TYR A 414 14.45 11.97 -8.52
N ALA A 415 13.80 10.80 -8.63
CA ALA A 415 12.62 10.65 -9.47
C ALA A 415 11.49 11.60 -9.07
N HIS A 416 11.22 11.73 -7.77
CA HIS A 416 10.18 12.62 -7.26
C HIS A 416 10.51 14.09 -7.45
N ARG A 417 11.79 14.45 -7.31
CA ARG A 417 12.25 15.81 -7.53
C ARG A 417 12.15 16.21 -8.99
N GLU A 418 12.62 15.39 -9.93
CA GLU A 418 12.50 15.68 -11.37
C GLU A 418 11.01 15.78 -11.78
N TYR A 419 10.16 14.90 -11.25
CA TYR A 419 8.71 14.99 -11.45
C TYR A 419 8.10 16.28 -10.88
N ASN A 420 8.52 16.70 -9.69
CA ASN A 420 8.09 17.96 -9.08
C ASN A 420 8.46 19.16 -9.96
N GLN A 421 9.69 19.20 -10.46
CA GLN A 421 10.18 20.29 -11.32
C GLN A 421 9.39 20.36 -12.63
N TRP A 422 9.07 19.20 -13.21
CA TRP A 422 8.15 19.13 -14.35
C TRP A 422 6.75 19.63 -13.98
N LEU A 423 6.15 19.20 -12.86
CA LEU A 423 4.83 19.70 -12.46
C LEU A 423 4.80 21.22 -12.28
N ILE A 424 5.86 21.80 -11.72
CA ILE A 424 5.98 23.25 -11.53
C ILE A 424 6.11 23.96 -12.89
N SER A 425 6.91 23.44 -13.83
CA SER A 425 7.07 24.05 -15.16
C SER A 425 5.80 23.98 -16.02
N GLN A 426 4.86 23.10 -15.66
CA GLN A 426 3.58 22.93 -16.32
C GLN A 426 2.45 23.80 -15.72
N LYS A 427 2.75 24.64 -14.72
CA LYS A 427 1.83 25.66 -14.20
C LYS A 427 1.91 26.91 -15.08
N PRO A 428 0.76 27.52 -15.43
CA PRO A 428 0.71 28.69 -16.31
C PRO A 428 1.33 29.95 -15.69
#